data_AF-A0A7R7XV78-F1
#
_entry.id   AF-A0A7R7XV78-F1
#
_cell.length_a   1.000
_cell.length_b   1.000
_cell.length_c   1.000
_cell.angle_alpha   90.00
_cell.angle_beta   90.00
_cell.angle_gamma   90.00
#
_symmetry.space_group_name_H-M   'P 1'
#
loop_
_entity.id
_entity.type
_entity.pdbx_description
1 polymer ?
#
loop_
_entity_poly.entity_id
_entity_poly.type
_entity_poly.pdbx_seq_one_letter_code
_entity_poly.pdbx_strand_id
1 'polypeptide(L)'
;MKDYRKRYLDYWESSAERTGDRPVEALLSPVTPYAGVLPGKFYPSTYTSSVNVLDYASVVIPVTLADKKLDIVSLNFSGLNEEDRMNMNYYDPEKYHGAPAAVQLIGRRLDEERLLSLAQIVVEALNDYRSENGEKR
;
A
#
# COMPACT_ATOMS: atom_id res chain seq x y z
N MET A 1 -2.43 -21.97 -11.71
CA MET A 1 -1.56 -20.99 -11.02
C MET A 1 -0.36 -20.56 -11.86
N LYS A 2 0.47 -21.48 -12.39
CA LYS A 2 1.65 -21.14 -13.22
C LYS A 2 1.33 -20.22 -14.41
N ASP A 3 0.32 -20.58 -15.21
CA ASP A 3 -0.04 -19.78 -16.40
C ASP A 3 -0.58 -18.39 -16.04
N TYR A 4 -1.30 -18.29 -14.92
CA TYR A 4 -1.80 -17.01 -14.41
C TYR A 4 -0.65 -16.09 -13.99
N ARG A 5 0.33 -16.60 -13.22
CA ARG A 5 1.52 -15.84 -12.83
C ARG A 5 2.36 -15.43 -14.04
N LYS A 6 2.50 -16.32 -15.03
CA LYS A 6 3.18 -16.00 -16.29
C LYS A 6 2.51 -14.84 -17.01
N ARG A 7 1.18 -14.88 -17.18
CA ARG A 7 0.42 -13.80 -17.84
C ARG A 7 0.59 -12.46 -17.12
N TYR A 8 0.65 -12.46 -15.79
CA TYR A 8 0.90 -11.26 -15.00
C TYR A 8 2.34 -10.75 -15.13
N LEU A 9 3.32 -11.65 -15.22
CA LEU A 9 4.70 -11.27 -15.53
C LEU A 9 4.80 -10.68 -16.94
N ASP A 10 4.20 -11.32 -17.94
CA ASP A 10 4.17 -10.80 -19.32
C ASP A 10 3.55 -9.40 -19.38
N TYR A 11 2.46 -9.16 -18.63
CA TYR A 11 1.85 -7.83 -18.46
C TYR A 11 2.77 -6.83 -17.74
N TRP A 12 3.49 -7.28 -16.72
CA TRP A 12 4.44 -6.43 -16.01
C TRP A 12 5.58 -6.01 -16.93
N GLU A 13 6.18 -6.95 -17.67
CA GLU A 13 7.25 -6.67 -18.63
C GLU A 13 6.78 -5.74 -19.76
N SER A 14 5.54 -5.89 -20.24
CA SER A 14 4.99 -5.02 -21.29
C SER A 14 4.84 -3.57 -20.83
N SER A 15 4.97 -3.26 -19.53
CA SER A 15 5.01 -1.87 -19.06
C SER A 15 6.18 -1.08 -19.64
N ALA A 16 7.26 -1.74 -20.10
CA ALA A 16 8.38 -1.11 -20.81
C ALA A 16 7.95 -0.31 -22.04
N GLU A 17 6.86 -0.73 -22.70
CA GLU A 17 6.26 -0.03 -23.84
C GLU A 17 5.76 1.37 -23.48
N ARG A 18 5.47 1.61 -22.19
CA ARG A 18 4.92 2.87 -21.66
C ARG A 18 5.94 3.73 -20.93
N THR A 19 7.04 3.13 -20.48
CA THR A 19 8.06 3.76 -19.63
C THR A 19 9.37 4.04 -20.38
N GLY A 20 9.46 3.66 -21.65
CA GLY A 20 10.51 4.13 -22.57
C GLY A 20 11.70 3.18 -22.78
N ASP A 21 11.63 1.94 -22.26
CA ASP A 21 12.54 0.79 -22.48
C ASP A 21 12.69 -0.11 -21.24
N ARG A 22 12.30 0.39 -20.07
CA ARG A 22 12.46 -0.30 -18.79
C ARG A 22 11.12 -0.61 -18.14
N PRO A 23 10.78 -1.88 -17.88
CA PRO A 23 9.57 -2.22 -17.14
C PRO A 23 9.52 -1.49 -15.79
N VAL A 24 8.30 -1.30 -15.26
CA VAL A 24 8.09 -0.82 -13.89
C VAL A 24 8.95 -1.62 -12.91
N GLU A 25 9.70 -0.95 -12.05
CA GLU A 25 10.67 -1.63 -11.16
C GLU A 25 10.01 -2.13 -9.86
N ALA A 26 9.00 -1.39 -9.37
CA ALA A 26 8.18 -1.77 -8.23
C ALA A 26 6.82 -1.09 -8.29
N LEU A 27 5.84 -1.65 -7.60
CA LEU A 27 4.52 -1.03 -7.40
C LEU A 27 4.43 -0.48 -5.98
N LEU A 28 4.03 0.79 -5.85
CA LEU A 28 3.64 1.37 -4.57
C LEU A 28 2.15 1.17 -4.36
N SER A 29 1.77 0.57 -3.22
CA SER A 29 0.39 0.22 -2.91
C SER A 29 0.13 0.36 -1.40
N PRO A 30 -1.10 0.68 -0.96
CA PRO A 30 -1.48 0.49 0.44
C PRO A 30 -1.25 -0.95 0.90
N VAL A 31 -0.88 -1.15 2.16
CA VAL A 31 -0.85 -2.51 2.75
C VAL A 31 -2.27 -2.99 3.03
N THR A 32 -3.08 -2.09 3.57
CA THR A 32 -4.49 -2.31 3.88
C THR A 32 -5.22 -0.98 3.72
N PRO A 33 -6.57 -0.97 3.64
CA PRO A 33 -7.32 0.28 3.64
C PRO A 33 -7.50 0.88 5.05
N TYR A 34 -6.71 0.45 6.05
CA TYR A 34 -6.84 0.88 7.43
C TYR A 34 -5.51 1.43 7.99
N ALA A 35 -5.59 2.38 8.91
CA ALA A 35 -4.48 2.79 9.78
C ALA A 35 -4.53 1.94 11.07
N GLY A 36 -3.91 0.77 11.05
CA GLY A 36 -4.17 -0.26 12.08
C GLY A 36 -5.58 -0.85 11.95
N VAL A 37 -5.90 -1.91 12.69
CA VAL A 37 -7.20 -2.57 12.58
C VAL A 37 -7.86 -2.75 13.94
N LEU A 38 -9.16 -2.44 14.02
CA LEU A 38 -9.95 -2.72 15.21
C LEU A 38 -10.20 -4.23 15.35
N PRO A 39 -10.17 -4.78 16.57
CA PRO A 39 -10.44 -6.20 16.79
C PRO A 39 -11.76 -6.65 16.15
N GLY A 40 -11.67 -7.71 15.34
CA GLY A 40 -12.84 -8.27 14.64
C GLY A 40 -13.36 -7.45 13.45
N LYS A 41 -12.61 -6.43 12.98
CA LYS A 41 -13.00 -5.54 11.88
C LYS A 41 -12.07 -5.59 10.66
N PHE A 42 -11.40 -6.71 10.45
CA PHE A 42 -10.54 -6.93 9.28
C PHE A 42 -11.34 -7.57 8.14
N TYR A 43 -11.75 -6.77 7.15
CA TYR A 43 -12.59 -7.23 6.02
C TYR A 43 -11.79 -7.33 4.70
N PRO A 44 -11.55 -6.28 3.89
CA PRO A 44 -10.69 -6.46 2.71
C PRO A 44 -9.22 -6.72 3.08
N SER A 45 -8.73 -7.89 2.65
CA SER A 45 -7.31 -8.30 2.66
C SER A 45 -6.70 -8.36 1.26
N THR A 46 -7.38 -7.78 0.27
CA THR A 46 -7.07 -7.91 -1.17
C THR A 46 -5.72 -7.31 -1.55
N TYR A 47 -5.33 -6.20 -0.89
CA TYR A 47 -4.05 -5.53 -1.11
C TYR A 47 -2.83 -6.43 -0.87
N THR A 48 -2.90 -7.38 0.07
CA THR A 48 -1.81 -8.33 0.35
C THR A 48 -2.08 -9.71 -0.22
N SER A 49 -3.35 -10.12 -0.31
CA SER A 49 -3.72 -11.42 -0.89
C SER A 49 -3.31 -11.54 -2.35
N SER A 50 -3.40 -10.45 -3.13
CA SER A 50 -2.94 -10.43 -4.52
C SER A 50 -1.44 -10.70 -4.66
N VAL A 51 -0.61 -10.16 -3.75
CA VAL A 51 0.84 -10.40 -3.69
C VAL A 51 1.13 -11.89 -3.47
N ASN A 52 0.42 -12.52 -2.52
CA ASN A 52 0.57 -13.95 -2.22
C ASN A 52 0.19 -14.84 -3.41
N VAL A 53 -0.93 -14.51 -4.08
CA VAL A 53 -1.42 -15.24 -5.25
C VAL A 53 -0.39 -15.19 -6.39
N LEU A 54 0.18 -14.00 -6.63
CA LEU A 54 1.15 -13.76 -7.69
C LEU A 54 2.58 -14.24 -7.36
N ASP A 55 2.87 -14.55 -6.09
CA ASP A 55 4.20 -14.98 -5.63
C ASP A 55 5.24 -13.87 -5.86
N TYR A 56 4.85 -12.67 -5.45
CA TYR A 56 5.64 -11.45 -5.52
C TYR A 56 6.29 -11.14 -4.17
N ALA A 57 7.41 -10.44 -4.20
CA ALA A 57 8.05 -9.90 -3.01
C ALA A 57 7.36 -8.60 -2.59
N SER A 58 7.33 -8.31 -1.29
CA SER A 58 6.78 -7.05 -0.77
C SER A 58 7.55 -6.56 0.45
N VAL A 59 7.78 -5.25 0.54
CA VAL A 59 8.40 -4.56 1.68
C VAL A 59 7.42 -3.51 2.21
N VAL A 60 7.09 -3.61 3.49
CA VAL A 60 6.16 -2.69 4.17
C VAL A 60 6.93 -1.54 4.82
N ILE A 61 6.49 -0.31 4.55
CA ILE A 61 7.10 0.93 5.04
C ILE A 61 6.04 1.74 5.79
N PRO A 62 6.17 1.97 7.11
CA PRO A 62 5.29 2.86 7.86
C PRO A 62 5.49 4.32 7.46
N VAL A 63 4.45 4.97 6.96
CA VAL A 63 4.54 6.31 6.36
C VAL A 63 4.00 7.40 7.27
N THR A 64 2.90 7.16 7.97
CA THR A 64 2.24 8.18 8.78
C THR A 64 1.45 7.58 9.95
N LEU A 65 0.93 8.45 10.82
CA LEU A 65 -0.08 8.13 11.83
C LEU A 65 -1.40 8.77 11.42
N ALA A 66 -2.52 8.10 11.68
CA ALA A 66 -3.83 8.68 11.42
C ALA A 66 -4.09 9.90 12.31
N ASP A 67 -4.67 10.95 11.75
CA ASP A 67 -5.04 12.18 12.43
C ASP A 67 -6.54 12.42 12.29
N LYS A 68 -7.28 12.35 13.40
CA LYS A 68 -8.71 12.58 13.43
C LYS A 68 -9.16 13.96 12.92
N LYS A 69 -8.27 14.96 12.91
CA LYS A 69 -8.57 16.31 12.40
C LYS A 69 -8.43 16.39 10.89
N LEU A 70 -7.61 15.51 10.30
CA LEU A 70 -7.34 15.48 8.85
C LEU A 70 -8.17 14.39 8.17
N ASP A 71 -8.26 13.21 8.79
CA ASP A 71 -8.88 12.01 8.27
C ASP A 71 -10.40 11.99 8.53
N ILE A 72 -11.09 13.04 8.07
CA ILE A 72 -12.54 13.18 8.18
C ILE A 72 -13.20 12.57 6.94
N VAL A 73 -14.17 11.68 7.14
CA VAL A 73 -14.93 11.07 6.03
C VAL A 73 -15.74 12.14 5.31
N SER A 74 -15.60 12.17 3.99
CA SER A 74 -16.42 13.04 3.14
C SER A 74 -17.90 12.73 3.29
N LEU A 75 -18.73 13.76 3.43
CA LEU A 75 -20.20 13.63 3.44
C LEU A 75 -20.76 13.02 2.15
N ASN A 76 -19.99 13.09 1.06
CA ASN A 76 -20.36 12.54 -0.25
C ASN A 76 -19.70 11.18 -0.52
N PHE A 77 -19.15 10.50 0.49
CA PHE A 77 -18.59 9.17 0.31
C PHE A 77 -19.67 8.20 -0.18
N SER A 78 -19.36 7.50 -1.26
CA SER A 78 -20.16 6.39 -1.78
C SER A 78 -19.23 5.22 -2.06
N GLY A 79 -19.37 4.15 -1.29
CA GLY A 79 -18.50 2.99 -1.41
C GLY A 79 -18.70 2.27 -2.74
N LEU A 80 -17.59 1.85 -3.35
CA LEU A 80 -17.54 1.23 -4.67
C LEU A 80 -18.31 -0.10 -4.73
N ASN A 81 -18.36 -0.82 -3.61
CA ASN A 81 -19.09 -2.07 -3.44
C ASN A 81 -19.56 -2.21 -1.99
N GLU A 82 -20.20 -3.35 -1.66
CA GLU A 82 -20.72 -3.60 -0.32
C GLU A 82 -19.62 -3.68 0.74
N GLU A 83 -18.50 -4.34 0.44
CA GLU A 83 -17.37 -4.45 1.37
C GLU A 83 -16.74 -3.09 1.67
N ASP A 84 -16.62 -2.21 0.67
CA ASP A 84 -16.09 -0.86 0.82
C ASP A 84 -17.01 0.01 1.68
N ARG A 85 -18.34 -0.09 1.47
CA ARG A 85 -19.33 0.55 2.35
C ARG A 85 -19.25 0.03 3.78
N MET A 86 -19.14 -1.29 3.96
CA MET A 86 -18.99 -1.91 5.28
C MET A 86 -17.71 -1.46 5.98
N ASN A 87 -16.59 -1.43 5.26
CA ASN A 87 -15.31 -0.93 5.75
C ASN A 87 -15.45 0.50 6.28
N MET A 88 -16.01 1.40 5.46
CA MET A 88 -16.18 2.79 5.85
C MET A 88 -17.17 2.96 7.02
N ASN A 89 -18.20 2.12 7.13
CA ASN A 89 -19.13 2.15 8.27
C ASN A 89 -18.45 1.84 9.62
N TYR A 90 -17.30 1.14 9.61
CA TYR A 90 -16.51 0.88 10.82
C TYR A 90 -15.47 1.95 11.10
N TYR A 91 -15.28 2.91 10.19
CA TYR A 91 -14.32 3.98 10.38
C TYR A 91 -14.79 4.93 11.49
N ASP A 92 -13.92 5.17 12.45
CA ASP A 92 -14.12 6.08 13.57
C ASP A 92 -12.83 6.86 13.82
N PRO A 93 -12.76 8.16 13.43
CA PRO A 93 -11.52 8.92 13.49
C PRO A 93 -10.94 9.00 14.91
N GLU A 94 -11.78 9.00 15.95
CA GLU A 94 -11.32 9.03 17.34
C GLU A 94 -10.63 7.72 17.73
N LYS A 95 -11.13 6.57 17.25
CA LYS A 95 -10.51 5.26 17.52
C LYS A 95 -9.23 5.02 16.73
N TYR A 96 -9.12 5.62 15.54
CA TYR A 96 -7.96 5.46 14.66
C TYR A 96 -6.85 6.48 14.91
N HIS A 97 -7.13 7.58 15.62
CA HIS A 97 -6.13 8.61 15.86
C HIS A 97 -4.84 8.06 16.49
N GLY A 98 -3.70 8.39 15.89
CA GLY A 98 -2.37 7.93 16.30
C GLY A 98 -2.03 6.50 15.84
N ALA A 99 -2.93 5.78 15.18
CA ALA A 99 -2.66 4.46 14.66
C ALA A 99 -1.76 4.53 13.41
N PRO A 100 -0.82 3.58 13.23
CA PRO A 100 0.12 3.61 12.12
C PRO A 100 -0.54 3.23 10.79
N ALA A 101 -0.26 4.01 9.76
CA ALA A 101 -0.57 3.69 8.37
C ALA A 101 0.72 3.40 7.59
N ALA A 102 0.65 2.40 6.71
CA ALA A 102 1.79 1.92 5.97
C ALA A 102 1.45 1.69 4.49
N VAL A 103 2.48 1.81 3.66
CA VAL A 103 2.47 1.40 2.26
C VAL A 103 3.35 0.17 2.10
N GLN A 104 3.15 -0.56 1.01
CA GLN A 104 4.04 -1.62 0.56
C GLN A 104 4.62 -1.26 -0.80
N LEU A 105 5.89 -1.58 -0.96
CA LEU A 105 6.51 -1.73 -2.27
C LEU A 105 6.45 -3.20 -2.66
N ILE A 106 5.90 -3.47 -3.84
CA ILE A 106 5.76 -4.83 -4.38
C ILE A 106 6.75 -4.96 -5.54
N GLY A 107 7.61 -5.97 -5.46
CA GLY A 107 8.57 -6.33 -6.50
C GLY A 107 8.17 -7.61 -7.21
N ARG A 108 8.80 -7.86 -8.36
CA ARG A 108 8.66 -9.13 -9.07
C ARG A 108 9.23 -10.28 -8.22
N ARG A 109 8.91 -11.50 -8.62
CA ARG A 109 9.47 -12.70 -8.01
C ARG A 109 10.99 -12.75 -8.21
N LEU A 110 11.74 -13.07 -7.15
CA LEU A 110 13.22 -13.13 -7.14
C LEU A 110 13.89 -11.76 -7.39
N ASP A 111 13.28 -10.68 -6.92
CA ASP A 111 13.76 -9.30 -7.08
C ASP A 111 13.92 -8.57 -5.73
N GLU A 112 14.14 -9.34 -4.66
CA GLU A 112 14.15 -8.86 -3.27
C GLU A 112 15.25 -7.82 -3.01
N GLU A 113 16.46 -8.00 -3.53
CA GLU A 113 17.57 -7.06 -3.31
C GLU A 113 17.28 -5.69 -3.94
N ARG A 114 16.77 -5.68 -5.17
CA ARG A 114 16.35 -4.45 -5.85
C ARG A 114 15.21 -3.79 -5.08
N LEU A 115 14.23 -4.56 -4.64
CA LEU A 115 13.08 -4.05 -3.88
C LEU A 115 13.53 -3.39 -2.57
N LEU A 116 14.53 -3.97 -1.88
CA LEU A 116 15.12 -3.37 -0.68
C LEU A 116 15.87 -2.06 -0.98
N SER A 117 16.62 -1.98 -2.09
CA SER A 117 17.24 -0.71 -2.52
C SER A 117 16.20 0.37 -2.82
N LEU A 118 15.10 0.02 -3.50
CA LEU A 118 13.99 0.95 -3.74
C LEU A 118 13.31 1.38 -2.43
N ALA A 119 13.16 0.46 -1.47
CA ALA A 119 12.61 0.78 -0.15
C ALA A 119 13.48 1.77 0.62
N GLN A 120 14.81 1.69 0.50
CA GLN A 120 15.73 2.67 1.10
C GLN A 120 15.48 4.08 0.57
N ILE A 121 15.33 4.23 -0.76
CA ILE A 121 15.02 5.52 -1.40
C ILE A 121 13.72 6.10 -0.84
N VAL A 122 12.68 5.28 -0.67
CA VAL A 122 11.40 5.75 -0.10
C VAL A 122 11.56 6.16 1.36
N VAL A 123 12.32 5.40 2.16
CA VAL A 123 12.59 5.73 3.56
C VAL A 123 13.38 7.03 3.69
N GLU A 124 14.39 7.24 2.85
CA GLU A 124 15.19 8.47 2.79
C GLU A 124 14.30 9.67 2.45
N ALA A 125 13.49 9.58 1.40
CA ALA A 125 12.55 10.63 1.02
C ALA A 125 11.55 10.97 2.14
N LEU A 126 11.07 9.95 2.89
CA LEU A 126 10.20 10.16 4.04
C LEU A 126 10.92 10.86 5.20
N ASN A 127 12.20 10.56 5.42
CA ASN A 127 12.99 11.19 6.48
C ASN A 127 13.30 12.65 6.14
N ASP A 128 13.60 12.95 4.88
CA ASP A 128 13.82 14.31 4.40
C ASP A 128 12.53 15.15 4.57
N TYR A 129 11.39 14.62 4.10
CA TYR A 129 10.09 15.26 4.28
C TYR A 129 9.78 15.57 5.75
N ARG A 130 9.99 14.60 6.65
CA ARG A 130 9.76 14.81 8.10
C ARG A 130 10.68 15.85 8.71
N SER A 131 11.94 15.89 8.27
CA SER A 131 12.93 16.85 8.75
C SER A 131 12.57 18.28 8.36
N GLU A 132 12.05 18.47 7.15
CA GLU A 132 11.58 19.75 6.63
C GLU A 132 10.29 20.23 7.32
N ASN A 133 9.39 19.31 7.67
CA ASN A 133 8.07 19.61 8.24
C ASN A 133 8.02 19.53 9.78
N GLY A 134 9.14 19.23 10.44
CA GLY A 134 9.24 19.18 11.90
C GLY A 134 8.52 18.00 12.57
N GLU A 135 8.13 16.98 11.80
CA GLU A 135 7.46 15.78 12.28
C GLU A 135 8.50 14.78 12.83
N LYS A 136 8.82 14.87 14.13
CA LYS A 136 9.60 13.83 14.82
C LYS A 136 8.70 12.66 15.19
N ARG A 137 9.12 11.43 14.83
CA ARG A 137 8.51 10.19 15.31
C ARG A 137 8.57 10.06 16.83
#